data_AF-A0A9D5N7B4-F1
#
_entry.id   AF-A0A9D5N7B4-F1
#
_cell.length_a   1.000
_cell.length_b   1.000
_cell.length_c   1.000
_cell.angle_alpha   90.00
_cell.angle_beta   90.00
_cell.angle_gamma   90.00
#
_symmetry.space_group_name_H-M   'P 1'
#
loop_
_entity.id
_entity.type
_entity.pdbx_description
1 polymer ?
#
loop_
_entity_poly.entity_id
_entity_poly.type
_entity_poly.pdbx_seq_one_letter_code
_entity_poly.pdbx_strand_id
1 'polypeptide(L)'
;MKEAVRFLKFTFFSISAGLIEIGTFTLLNELVHAPYWISYLTGLVLSVLWNFTLNRKFTFQSAASVPEAMLKVAMFYLVFTPASTALEHFMTVNLGMNEYLATAINMILNFTTEFLYQRYYVFAKTIDSAQHEKA
;
A
#
# COMPACT_ATOMS: atom_id res chain seq x y z
N MET A 1 -18.77 -13.19 5.70
CA MET A 1 -18.54 -13.28 4.24
C MET A 1 -18.15 -11.95 3.58
N LYS A 2 -18.81 -10.82 3.88
CA LYS A 2 -18.49 -9.50 3.28
C LYS A 2 -17.02 -9.05 3.48
N GLU A 3 -16.44 -9.29 4.65
CA GLU A 3 -15.03 -8.93 4.93
C GLU A 3 -14.01 -9.79 4.18
N ALA A 4 -14.28 -11.10 3.99
CA ALA A 4 -13.42 -11.97 3.18
C ALA A 4 -13.38 -11.52 1.71
N VAL A 5 -14.52 -11.05 1.19
CA VAL A 5 -14.60 -10.48 -0.17
C VAL A 5 -13.85 -9.15 -0.25
N ARG A 6 -13.89 -8.30 0.79
CA ARG A 6 -13.10 -7.07 0.86
C ARG A 6 -11.60 -7.35 0.88
N PHE A 7 -11.18 -8.31 1.70
CA PHE A 7 -9.79 -8.76 1.74
C PHE A 7 -9.33 -9.27 0.37
N LEU A 8 -10.11 -10.15 -0.28
CA LEU A 8 -9.80 -10.63 -1.63
C LEU A 8 -9.68 -9.51 -2.67
N LYS A 9 -10.61 -8.55 -2.66
CA LYS A 9 -10.55 -7.37 -3.54
C LYS A 9 -9.30 -6.53 -3.25
N PHE A 10 -9.01 -6.29 -1.96
CA PHE A 10 -7.82 -5.56 -1.54
C PHE A 10 -6.54 -6.25 -2.01
N THR A 11 -6.44 -7.57 -1.86
CA THR A 11 -5.31 -8.36 -2.37
C THR A 11 -5.15 -8.19 -3.88
N PHE A 12 -6.24 -8.33 -4.64
CA PHE A 12 -6.19 -8.18 -6.09
C PHE A 12 -5.74 -6.78 -6.53
N PHE A 13 -6.26 -5.74 -5.89
CA PHE A 13 -5.85 -4.37 -6.18
C PHE A 13 -4.42 -4.07 -5.73
N SER A 14 -3.96 -4.69 -4.64
CA SER A 14 -2.57 -4.59 -4.20
C SER A 14 -1.60 -5.25 -5.17
N ILE A 15 -1.95 -6.41 -5.74
CA ILE A 15 -1.19 -7.02 -6.84
C ILE A 15 -1.17 -6.07 -8.05
N SER A 16 -2.30 -5.45 -8.39
CA SER A 16 -2.35 -4.51 -9.52
C SER A 16 -1.49 -3.26 -9.30
N ALA A 17 -1.42 -2.77 -8.06
CA ALA A 17 -0.57 -1.65 -7.69
C ALA A 17 0.92 -2.00 -7.81
N GLY A 18 1.32 -3.19 -7.34
CA GLY A 18 2.68 -3.70 -7.54
C GLY A 18 3.07 -3.79 -9.02
N LEU A 19 2.14 -4.17 -9.92
CA LEU A 19 2.40 -4.16 -11.37
C LEU A 19 2.60 -2.74 -11.92
N ILE A 20 1.84 -1.75 -11.43
CA ILE A 20 2.03 -0.34 -11.79
C ILE A 20 3.39 0.18 -11.29
N GLU A 21 3.79 -0.19 -10.08
CA GLU A 21 5.10 0.15 -9.51
C GLU A 21 6.23 -0.37 -10.39
N ILE A 22 6.22 -1.67 -10.68
CA ILE A 22 7.24 -2.34 -11.51
C ILE A 22 7.25 -1.75 -12.92
N GLY A 23 6.08 -1.58 -13.53
CA GLY A 23 5.96 -1.01 -14.88
C GLY A 23 6.49 0.42 -14.95
N THR A 24 6.13 1.27 -13.99
CA THR A 24 6.61 2.66 -13.91
C THR A 24 8.11 2.71 -13.67
N PHE A 25 8.59 1.93 -12.70
CA PHE A 25 10.02 1.85 -12.39
C PHE A 25 10.81 1.43 -13.63
N THR A 26 10.38 0.37 -14.31
CA THR A 26 11.04 -0.16 -15.51
C THR A 26 11.05 0.89 -16.62
N LEU A 27 9.93 1.58 -16.87
CA LEU A 27 9.87 2.65 -17.87
C LEU A 27 10.83 3.81 -17.53
N LEU A 28 10.85 4.28 -16.29
CA LEU A 28 11.71 5.41 -15.92
C LEU A 28 13.19 5.03 -15.85
N ASN A 29 13.50 3.82 -15.36
CA ASN A 29 14.87 3.32 -15.23
C ASN A 29 15.47 2.95 -16.58
N GLU A 30 14.75 2.16 -17.40
CA GLU A 30 15.29 1.62 -18.66
C GLU A 30 15.08 2.55 -19.86
N LEU A 31 13.95 3.25 -19.95
CA LEU A 31 13.65 4.09 -21.11
C LEU A 31 14.17 5.53 -20.93
N VAL A 32 13.96 6.10 -19.74
CA VAL A 32 14.29 7.50 -19.44
C VAL A 32 15.67 7.65 -18.78
N HIS A 33 16.29 6.54 -18.34
CA HIS A 33 17.56 6.54 -17.61
C HIS A 33 17.55 7.50 -16.39
N ALA A 34 16.38 7.64 -15.78
CA ALA A 34 16.24 8.47 -14.59
C ALA A 34 17.00 7.82 -13.41
N PRO A 35 17.52 8.62 -12.46
CA PRO A 35 18.17 8.09 -11.27
C PRO A 35 17.27 7.06 -10.56
N TYR A 36 17.84 5.92 -10.18
CA TYR A 36 17.13 4.79 -9.57
C TYR A 36 16.12 5.21 -8.49
N TRP A 37 16.55 6.10 -7.58
CA TRP A 37 15.72 6.57 -6.48
C TRP A 37 14.48 7.37 -6.95
N ILE A 38 14.59 8.12 -8.05
CA ILE A 38 13.46 8.87 -8.65
C ILE A 38 12.49 7.91 -9.30
N SER A 39 12.99 6.95 -10.09
CA SER A 39 12.19 5.90 -10.73
C SER A 39 11.43 5.08 -9.69
N TYR A 40 12.10 4.71 -8.60
CA TYR A 40 11.53 3.97 -7.48
C TYR A 40 10.45 4.77 -6.74
N LEU A 41 10.75 5.99 -6.28
CA LEU A 41 9.77 6.82 -5.57
C LEU A 41 8.55 7.14 -6.44
N THR A 42 8.74 7.41 -7.73
CA THR A 42 7.64 7.71 -8.65
C THR A 42 6.74 6.50 -8.84
N GLY A 43 7.34 5.32 -9.04
CA GLY A 43 6.60 4.05 -9.12
C GLY A 43 5.81 3.78 -7.85
N LEU A 44 6.42 3.96 -6.69
CA LEU A 44 5.80 3.75 -5.38
C LEU A 44 4.62 4.71 -5.16
N VAL A 45 4.79 6.00 -5.45
CA VAL A 45 3.70 6.99 -5.31
C VAL A 45 2.53 6.65 -6.24
N LEU A 46 2.80 6.31 -7.51
CA LEU A 46 1.74 5.93 -8.46
C LEU A 46 1.03 4.64 -8.05
N SER A 47 1.78 3.66 -7.55
CA SER A 47 1.26 2.41 -6.99
C SER A 47 0.32 2.66 -5.82
N VAL A 48 0.73 3.47 -4.83
CA VAL A 48 -0.10 3.84 -3.68
C VAL A 48 -1.35 4.60 -4.13
N LEU A 49 -1.23 5.56 -5.06
CA LEU A 49 -2.37 6.29 -5.60
C LEU A 49 -3.36 5.37 -6.33
N TRP A 50 -2.86 4.43 -7.13
CA TRP A 50 -3.67 3.46 -7.84
C TRP A 50 -4.39 2.51 -6.87
N ASN A 51 -3.64 1.95 -5.91
CA ASN A 51 -4.16 1.09 -4.86
C ASN A 51 -5.29 1.79 -4.09
N PHE A 52 -5.01 3.01 -3.63
CA PHE A 52 -5.96 3.82 -2.88
C PHE A 52 -7.23 4.12 -3.69
N THR A 53 -7.08 4.50 -4.95
CA THR A 53 -8.22 4.85 -5.83
C THR A 53 -9.15 3.66 -6.03
N LEU A 54 -8.60 2.48 -6.32
CA LEU A 54 -9.39 1.27 -6.50
C LEU A 54 -9.99 0.77 -5.20
N ASN A 55 -9.24 0.79 -4.10
CA ASN A 55 -9.75 0.38 -2.80
C ASN A 55 -10.87 1.32 -2.30
N ARG A 56 -10.74 2.63 -2.47
CA ARG A 56 -11.81 3.60 -2.16
C ARG A 56 -13.07 3.34 -2.98
N LYS A 57 -12.93 3.11 -4.30
CA LYS A 57 -14.06 2.99 -5.23
C LYS A 57 -14.75 1.63 -5.20
N PHE A 58 -13.99 0.54 -5.05
CA PHE A 58 -14.50 -0.83 -5.24
C PHE A 58 -14.45 -1.72 -4.00
N THR A 59 -13.56 -1.44 -3.05
CA THR A 59 -13.40 -2.24 -1.81
C THR A 59 -14.20 -1.62 -0.65
N PHE A 60 -14.03 -0.32 -0.40
CA PHE A 60 -14.61 0.38 0.75
C PHE A 60 -15.79 1.29 0.40
N GLN A 61 -15.99 1.60 -0.90
CA GLN A 61 -17.05 2.48 -1.43
C GLN A 61 -17.24 3.74 -0.57
N SER A 62 -16.13 4.41 -0.28
CA SER A 62 -16.11 5.47 0.73
C SER A 62 -16.24 6.86 0.09
N ALA A 63 -17.17 7.67 0.61
CA ALA A 63 -17.35 9.08 0.23
C ALA A 63 -16.31 10.02 0.89
N ALA A 64 -15.39 9.48 1.70
CA ALA A 64 -14.38 10.26 2.40
C ALA A 64 -13.55 11.15 1.45
N SER A 65 -13.14 12.31 1.96
CA SER A 65 -12.30 13.24 1.23
C SER A 65 -10.97 12.57 0.86
N VAL A 66 -10.62 12.62 -0.44
CA VAL A 66 -9.39 12.00 -0.95
C VAL A 66 -8.13 12.56 -0.26
N PRO A 67 -8.01 13.88 0.00
CA PRO A 67 -6.81 14.43 0.63
C PRO A 67 -6.58 13.93 2.06
N GLU A 68 -7.62 13.84 2.90
CA GLU A 68 -7.46 13.38 4.29
C GLU A 68 -7.08 11.89 4.35
N ALA A 69 -7.69 11.08 3.50
CA ALA A 69 -7.42 9.65 3.46
C ALA A 69 -6.00 9.37 2.93
N MET A 70 -5.54 10.11 1.91
CA MET A 70 -4.16 10.05 1.44
C MET A 70 -3.16 10.54 2.49
N LEU A 71 -3.48 11.60 3.23
CA LEU A 71 -2.62 12.07 4.32
C LEU A 71 -2.45 11.00 5.41
N LYS A 72 -3.53 10.28 5.77
CA LYS A 72 -3.44 9.16 6.70
C LYS A 72 -2.52 8.05 6.19
N VAL A 73 -2.63 7.67 4.92
CA VAL A 73 -1.75 6.66 4.30
C VAL A 73 -0.29 7.14 4.26
N ALA A 74 -0.06 8.42 3.96
CA ALA A 74 1.29 9.00 3.99
C ALA A 74 1.88 8.97 5.41
N MET A 75 1.10 9.32 6.44
CA MET A 75 1.54 9.20 7.84
C MET A 75 1.85 7.75 8.23
N PHE A 76 1.09 6.78 7.71
CA PHE A 76 1.38 5.36 7.91
C PHE A 76 2.75 5.00 7.34
N TYR A 77 3.02 5.31 6.07
CA TYR A 77 4.33 4.98 5.47
C TYR A 77 5.49 5.76 6.09
N LEU A 78 5.26 6.98 6.59
CA LEU A 78 6.29 7.75 7.30
C LEU A 78 6.79 7.03 8.55
N VAL A 79 5.91 6.31 9.25
CA VAL A 79 6.27 5.53 10.44
C VAL A 79 6.69 4.11 10.07
N PHE A 80 5.99 3.49 9.13
CA PHE A 80 6.21 2.11 8.75
C PHE A 80 7.57 1.92 8.09
N THR A 81 7.98 2.78 7.16
CA THR A 81 9.25 2.66 6.43
C THR A 81 10.49 2.63 7.35
N PRO A 82 10.71 3.58 8.28
CA PRO A 82 11.86 3.49 9.17
C PRO A 82 11.75 2.30 10.13
N ALA A 83 10.55 1.93 10.57
CA ALA A 83 10.34 0.77 11.45
C ALA A 83 10.64 -0.56 10.74
N SER A 84 10.19 -0.72 9.49
CA SER A 84 10.43 -1.92 8.69
C SER A 84 11.90 -2.05 8.30
N THR A 85 12.58 -0.93 7.98
CA THR A 85 14.04 -0.94 7.74
C THR A 85 14.82 -1.35 8.99
N ALA A 86 14.45 -0.83 10.17
CA ALA A 86 15.10 -1.21 11.43
C ALA A 86 14.86 -2.70 11.77
N LEU A 87 13.63 -3.18 11.54
CA LEU A 87 13.28 -4.58 11.73
C LEU A 87 14.06 -5.49 10.78
N GLU A 88 14.17 -5.12 9.49
CA GLU A 88 14.92 -5.88 8.50
C GLU A 88 16.39 -6.00 8.89
N HIS A 89 17.01 -4.87 9.26
CA HIS A 89 18.38 -4.83 9.72
C HIS A 89 18.59 -5.70 10.96
N PHE A 90 17.67 -5.68 11.92
CA PHE A 90 17.75 -6.56 13.09
C PHE A 90 17.65 -8.04 12.70
N MET A 91 16.76 -8.39 11.77
CA MET A 91 16.59 -9.77 11.31
C MET A 91 17.81 -10.28 10.55
N THR A 92 18.38 -9.47 9.65
CA THR A 92 19.51 -9.88 8.83
C THR A 92 20.83 -9.85 9.59
N VAL A 93 21.09 -8.80 10.38
CA VAL A 93 22.37 -8.59 11.07
C VAL A 93 22.41 -9.28 12.43
N ASN A 94 21.39 -9.14 13.26
CA ASN A 94 21.41 -9.68 14.63
C ASN A 94 20.98 -11.14 14.69
N LEU A 95 20.01 -11.54 13.86
CA LEU A 95 19.52 -12.93 13.82
C LEU A 95 20.16 -13.77 12.71
N GLY A 96 20.96 -13.16 11.81
CA GLY A 96 21.58 -13.86 10.70
C GLY A 96 20.58 -14.44 9.70
N MET A 97 19.35 -13.91 9.65
CA MET A 97 18.33 -14.41 8.74
C MET A 97 18.68 -14.07 7.30
N ASN A 98 18.28 -14.96 6.40
CA ASN A 98 18.40 -14.74 4.97
C ASN A 98 17.65 -13.46 4.55
N GLU A 99 18.33 -12.59 3.79
CA GLU A 99 17.79 -11.29 3.34
C GLU A 99 16.46 -11.44 2.61
N TYR A 100 16.33 -12.42 1.71
CA TYR A 100 15.07 -12.66 0.98
C TYR A 100 13.92 -13.03 1.92
N LEU A 101 14.21 -13.78 2.99
CA LEU A 101 13.21 -14.16 3.99
C LEU A 101 12.80 -12.95 4.84
N ALA A 102 13.77 -12.11 5.25
CA ALA A 102 13.50 -10.88 6.00
C ALA A 102 12.66 -9.90 5.17
N THR A 103 12.99 -9.70 3.89
CA THR A 103 12.21 -8.88 2.96
C THR A 103 10.80 -9.45 2.76
N ALA A 104 10.64 -10.77 2.59
CA ALA A 104 9.33 -11.40 2.44
C ALA A 104 8.44 -11.19 3.68
N ILE A 105 9.02 -11.28 4.88
CA ILE A 105 8.31 -10.99 6.14
C ILE A 105 7.89 -9.51 6.19
N ASN A 106 8.78 -8.59 5.80
CA ASN A 106 8.45 -7.17 5.72
C ASN A 106 7.32 -6.88 4.72
N MET A 107 7.30 -7.55 3.57
CA MET A 107 6.21 -7.41 2.60
C MET A 107 4.86 -7.89 3.18
N ILE A 108 4.85 -9.03 3.88
CA ILE A 108 3.63 -9.56 4.51
C ILE A 108 3.15 -8.62 5.63
N LEU A 109 4.08 -8.10 6.45
CA LEU A 109 3.78 -7.15 7.49
C LEU A 109 3.21 -5.85 6.92
N ASN A 110 3.83 -5.30 5.87
CA ASN A 110 3.34 -4.11 5.17
C ASN A 110 1.92 -4.34 4.69
N PHE A 111 1.69 -5.38 3.90
CA PHE A 111 0.38 -5.71 3.35
C PHE A 111 -0.69 -5.88 4.43
N THR A 112 -0.38 -6.59 5.52
CA THR A 112 -1.33 -6.87 6.60
C THR A 112 -1.64 -5.61 7.40
N THR A 113 -0.61 -4.85 7.78
CA THR A 113 -0.79 -3.62 8.58
C THR A 113 -1.43 -2.51 7.76
N GLU A 114 -1.11 -2.40 6.48
CA GLU A 114 -1.76 -1.47 5.57
C GLU A 114 -3.26 -1.80 5.44
N PHE A 115 -3.62 -3.08 5.24
CA PHE A 115 -5.03 -3.48 5.20
C PHE A 115 -5.76 -3.10 6.49
N LEU A 116 -5.18 -3.42 7.65
CA LEU A 116 -5.77 -3.10 8.96
C LEU A 116 -5.90 -1.57 9.14
N TYR A 117 -4.88 -0.81 8.78
CA TYR A 117 -4.88 0.64 8.89
C TYR A 117 -5.93 1.28 7.97
N GLN A 118 -6.01 0.84 6.71
CA GLN A 118 -7.04 1.30 5.79
C GLN A 118 -8.46 0.95 6.30
N ARG A 119 -8.65 -0.27 6.78
CA ARG A 119 -9.94 -0.77 7.28
C ARG A 119 -10.42 -0.11 8.57
N TYR A 120 -9.54 0.10 9.53
CA TYR A 120 -9.89 0.51 10.90
C TYR A 120 -9.59 1.98 11.20
N TYR A 121 -8.82 2.68 10.36
CA TYR A 121 -8.43 4.06 10.63
C TYR A 121 -8.70 5.01 9.45
N VAL A 122 -8.33 4.62 8.24
CA VAL A 122 -8.54 5.47 7.06
C VAL A 122 -10.03 5.55 6.73
N PHE A 123 -10.68 4.39 6.56
CA PHE A 123 -12.07 4.30 6.11
C PHE A 123 -13.06 3.93 7.20
N ALA A 124 -12.64 3.64 8.44
CA ALA A 124 -13.51 3.07 9.48
C ALA A 124 -14.86 3.78 9.70
N LYS A 125 -14.89 5.11 9.62
CA LYS A 125 -16.11 5.91 9.83
C LYS A 125 -16.96 6.06 8.57
N THR A 126 -16.44 5.67 7.42
CA THR A 126 -17.01 5.98 6.09
C THR A 126 -17.12 4.75 5.20
N ILE A 127 -17.10 3.55 5.80
CA ILE A 127 -17.34 2.27 5.11
C ILE A 127 -18.80 2.23 4.64
N ASP A 128 -19.02 1.93 3.36
CA ASP A 128 -20.33 1.83 2.72
C ASP A 128 -21.19 3.12 2.71
N SER A 129 -20.64 4.28 3.10
CA SER A 129 -21.39 5.54 3.12
C SER A 129 -21.89 5.97 1.74
N ALA A 130 -21.19 5.60 0.65
CA ALA A 130 -21.63 5.94 -0.71
C ALA A 130 -22.84 5.11 -1.21
N GLN A 131 -23.22 4.03 -0.53
CA GLN A 131 -24.47 3.31 -0.81
C GLN A 131 -25.69 3.99 -0.18
N HIS A 132 -25.52 4.74 0.92
CA HIS A 132 -26.61 5.44 1.59
C HIS A 132 -27.01 6.76 0.93
N GLU A 133 -26.14 7.38 0.13
CA GLU A 133 -26.44 8.63 -0.59
C GLU A 133 -27.18 8.41 -1.92
N LYS A 134 -27.30 7.16 -2.37
CA LYS A 134 -27.99 6.77 -3.61
C LYS A 134 -29.37 6.11 -3.39
N ALA A 135 -29.87 6.10 -2.16
CA ALA A 135 -31.20 5.61 -1.79
C ALA A 135 -32.07 6.77 -1.32
#